data_AF-A0A6G3UPA7-F1
#
_entry.id   AF-A0A6G3UPA7-F1
#
_cell.length_a   1.000
_cell.length_b   1.000
_cell.length_c   1.000
_cell.angle_alpha   90.00
_cell.angle_beta   90.00
_cell.angle_gamma   90.00
#
_symmetry.space_group_name_H-M   'P 1'
#
loop_
_entity.id
_entity.type
_entity.pdbx_description
1 polymer ?
#
loop_
_entity_poly.entity_id
_entity_poly.type
_entity_poly.pdbx_seq_one_letter_code
_entity_poly.pdbx_strand_id
1 'polypeptide(L)'
;AWLFAETGGATPAEARAHAERLVRAASADAVDTAVVTDPAGQRALWRIREDAAGTATRMPDGGGTSRGSAAGRGGEAWPGWEDCAVPPARLGGYLRDFRALLAQHGLRGTPYGHFGDGCIHVRIDFDLLTGDGVARFRRFSEDLAALVVAHGGSLSGEHGDGQARAELLPKMYGNELVALFARFKDLWDPDGGMNPGILVRPARLDENLRFGVLPREPVDVAFGYPHDGGDFSAAVRRCVGVAKCRTEKAAGPSVMCPSFRATGEEAHSTRGRARLLHEMLAGDAGGLITDGWRSTEVRDALDLCLSCKGCRSDCPVGVDMATYKAEFLHHHYRRRPRPASHYALGRLPLWLRLAAPLAGP
;
A
#
# COMPACT_ATOMS: atom_id res chain seq x y z
N ALA A 1 14.56 -18.14 0.53
CA ALA A 1 13.10 -17.95 0.35
C ALA A 1 12.38 -18.84 1.35
N TRP A 2 11.14 -18.51 1.70
CA TRP A 2 10.32 -19.30 2.63
C TRP A 2 9.13 -19.90 1.88
N LEU A 3 8.78 -21.14 2.18
CA LEU A 3 7.51 -21.75 1.78
C LEU A 3 6.63 -21.82 3.04
N PHE A 4 5.50 -21.13 3.02
CA PHE A 4 4.50 -21.18 4.08
C PHE A 4 3.32 -22.03 3.60
N ALA A 5 2.96 -23.05 4.37
CA ALA A 5 1.89 -23.98 4.07
C ALA A 5 1.00 -24.22 5.29
N GLU A 6 -0.30 -24.31 5.06
CA GLU A 6 -1.28 -24.72 6.05
C GLU A 6 -1.84 -26.10 5.67
N THR A 7 -2.04 -26.97 6.66
CA THR A 7 -2.60 -28.30 6.46
C THR A 7 -3.80 -28.50 7.38
N GLY A 8 -4.94 -28.89 6.81
CA GLY A 8 -6.12 -29.31 7.55
C GLY A 8 -6.14 -30.81 7.87
N GLY A 9 -7.09 -31.21 8.71
CA GLY A 9 -7.41 -32.60 9.07
C GLY A 9 -8.70 -32.63 9.89
N ALA A 10 -9.36 -33.79 10.02
CA ALA A 10 -10.55 -33.93 10.85
C ALA A 10 -10.23 -33.76 12.34
N THR A 11 -8.97 -33.97 12.73
CA THR A 11 -8.46 -33.70 14.08
C THR A 11 -7.16 -32.89 14.05
N PRO A 12 -6.79 -32.20 15.15
CA PRO A 12 -5.49 -31.53 15.25
C PRO A 12 -4.29 -32.47 15.06
N ALA A 13 -4.42 -33.73 15.50
CA ALA A 13 -3.38 -34.75 15.33
C ALA A 13 -3.21 -35.12 13.85
N GLU A 14 -4.31 -35.24 13.11
CA GLU A 14 -4.28 -35.50 11.68
C GLU A 14 -3.67 -34.31 10.91
N ALA A 15 -4.10 -33.09 11.20
CA ALA A 15 -3.53 -31.87 10.61
C ALA A 15 -2.01 -31.78 10.86
N ARG A 16 -1.56 -32.09 12.09
CA ARG A 16 -0.12 -32.16 12.41
C ARG A 16 0.60 -33.24 11.61
N ALA A 17 0.02 -34.44 11.51
CA ALA A 17 0.59 -35.52 10.72
C ALA A 17 0.71 -35.15 9.23
N HIS A 18 -0.21 -34.34 8.71
CA HIS A 18 -0.19 -33.82 7.34
C HIS A 18 0.99 -32.85 7.16
N ALA A 19 1.18 -31.89 8.08
CA ALA A 19 2.33 -30.99 8.08
C ALA A 19 3.67 -31.74 8.18
N GLU A 20 3.77 -32.73 9.06
CA GLU A 20 4.99 -33.53 9.23
C GLU A 20 5.31 -34.37 7.97
N ARG A 21 4.29 -34.85 7.24
CA ARG A 21 4.50 -35.51 5.93
C ARG A 21 5.07 -34.54 4.90
N LEU A 22 4.56 -33.30 4.85
CA LEU A 22 5.08 -32.26 3.95
C LEU A 22 6.55 -31.94 4.27
N VAL A 23 6.89 -31.78 5.56
CA VAL A 23 8.27 -31.55 6.01
C VAL A 23 9.20 -32.69 5.58
N ARG A 24 8.78 -33.95 5.77
CA ARG A 24 9.57 -35.12 5.32
C ARG A 24 9.75 -35.15 3.80
N ALA A 25 8.74 -34.75 3.03
CA ALA A 25 8.84 -34.69 1.58
C ALA A 25 9.80 -33.58 1.11
N ALA A 26 9.88 -32.47 1.84
CA ALA A 26 10.74 -31.33 1.52
C ALA A 26 12.15 -31.40 2.12
N SER A 27 12.45 -32.36 2.99
CA SER A 27 13.66 -32.35 3.83
C SER A 27 14.97 -32.46 3.05
N ALA A 28 14.94 -32.98 1.82
CA ALA A 28 16.13 -33.06 0.97
C ALA A 28 16.55 -31.69 0.42
N ASP A 29 15.60 -30.77 0.25
CA ASP A 29 15.79 -29.47 -0.40
C ASP A 29 15.69 -28.28 0.58
N ALA A 30 15.06 -28.48 1.75
CA ALA A 30 14.87 -27.45 2.75
C ALA A 30 16.11 -27.27 3.65
N VAL A 31 16.54 -26.01 3.84
CA VAL A 31 17.61 -25.66 4.78
C VAL A 31 17.16 -25.80 6.23
N ASP A 32 15.89 -25.46 6.51
CA ASP A 32 15.28 -25.57 7.84
C ASP A 32 13.77 -25.73 7.70
N THR A 33 13.12 -26.29 8.71
CA THR A 33 11.68 -26.53 8.74
C THR A 33 11.10 -26.34 10.14
N ALA A 34 9.89 -25.78 10.23
CA ALA A 34 9.19 -25.61 11.50
C ALA A 34 7.70 -25.97 11.32
N VAL A 35 7.18 -26.78 12.23
CA VAL A 35 5.74 -27.08 12.33
C VAL A 35 5.16 -26.32 13.52
N VAL A 36 4.27 -25.36 13.22
CA VAL A 36 3.63 -24.52 14.24
C VAL A 36 2.18 -24.96 14.43
N THR A 37 1.87 -25.43 15.63
CA THR A 37 0.54 -25.98 15.97
C THR A 37 -0.21 -25.14 17.00
N ASP A 38 0.48 -24.25 17.73
CA ASP A 38 -0.19 -23.39 18.69
C ASP A 38 -0.93 -22.25 17.96
N PRO A 39 -2.17 -21.91 18.37
CA PRO A 39 -2.97 -20.91 17.66
C PRO A 39 -2.34 -19.51 17.63
N ALA A 40 -1.50 -19.16 18.62
CA ALA A 40 -0.88 -17.83 18.66
C ALA A 40 0.23 -17.70 17.61
N GLY A 41 1.08 -18.72 17.50
CA GLY A 41 2.11 -18.83 16.47
C GLY A 41 1.51 -18.89 15.06
N GLN A 42 0.44 -19.68 14.87
CA GLN A 42 -0.27 -19.74 13.58
C GLN A 42 -0.79 -18.36 13.14
N ARG A 43 -1.48 -17.64 14.05
CA ARG A 43 -1.95 -16.27 13.78
C ARG A 43 -0.80 -15.30 13.48
N ALA A 44 0.33 -15.43 14.18
CA ALA A 44 1.49 -14.58 13.94
C ALA A 44 2.07 -14.79 12.53
N LEU A 45 2.22 -16.04 12.09
CA LEU A 45 2.70 -16.38 10.75
C LEU A 45 1.72 -15.94 9.65
N TRP A 46 0.43 -16.20 9.83
CA TRP A 46 -0.61 -15.72 8.92
C TRP A 46 -0.61 -14.21 8.79
N ARG A 47 -0.50 -13.49 9.92
CA ARG A 47 -0.40 -12.04 9.91
C ARG A 47 0.77 -11.55 9.06
N ILE A 48 1.94 -12.20 9.10
CA ILE A 48 3.09 -11.84 8.25
C ILE A 48 2.71 -11.96 6.77
N ARG A 49 2.06 -13.06 6.37
CA ARG A 49 1.64 -13.30 4.98
C ARG A 49 0.53 -12.37 4.51
N GLU A 50 -0.44 -12.07 5.36
CA GLU A 50 -1.56 -11.17 5.09
C GLU A 50 -1.09 -9.70 5.00
N ASP A 51 -0.16 -9.30 5.87
CA ASP A 51 0.38 -7.93 5.91
C ASP A 51 1.45 -7.66 4.83
N ALA A 52 1.90 -8.69 4.11
CA ALA A 52 2.98 -8.59 3.12
C ALA A 52 2.73 -7.50 2.08
N ALA A 53 1.48 -7.32 1.64
CA ALA A 53 1.10 -6.29 0.67
C ALA A 53 1.44 -4.86 1.14
N GLY A 54 1.41 -4.59 2.44
CA GLY A 54 1.83 -3.33 3.02
C GLY A 54 3.31 -3.31 3.41
N THR A 55 3.80 -4.39 4.05
CA THR A 55 5.17 -4.45 4.57
C THR A 55 6.22 -4.40 3.46
N ALA A 56 5.94 -5.00 2.30
CA ALA A 56 6.88 -5.04 1.18
C ALA A 56 7.02 -3.71 0.42
N THR A 57 6.31 -2.65 0.82
CA THR A 57 6.35 -1.33 0.15
C THR A 57 7.61 -0.50 0.47
N ARG A 58 8.45 -1.01 1.38
CA ARG A 58 9.72 -0.40 1.78
C ARG A 58 10.80 -1.48 1.77
N MET A 59 11.82 -1.29 0.93
CA MET A 59 12.94 -2.22 0.86
C MET A 59 13.85 -2.03 2.08
N PRO A 60 14.34 -3.09 2.74
CA PRO A 60 15.19 -2.98 3.94
C PRO A 60 16.55 -2.34 3.65
N ASP A 61 17.08 -2.53 2.45
CA ASP A 61 18.31 -1.93 1.98
C ASP A 61 18.01 -0.66 1.20
N GLY A 62 18.75 0.42 1.47
CA GLY A 62 18.64 1.67 0.72
C GLY A 62 19.12 1.60 -0.73
N GLY A 63 19.22 0.39 -1.32
CA GLY A 63 19.75 0.13 -2.65
C GLY A 63 18.72 0.29 -3.78
N GLY A 64 17.65 1.06 -3.58
CA GLY A 64 16.57 1.22 -4.56
C GLY A 64 16.94 2.19 -5.67
N THR A 65 16.26 2.10 -6.80
CA THR A 65 16.38 3.10 -7.88
C THR A 65 15.36 4.23 -7.79
N SER A 66 14.38 4.13 -6.87
CA SER A 66 13.37 5.17 -6.66
C SER A 66 13.96 6.40 -5.97
N ARG A 67 13.61 7.62 -6.42
CA ARG A 67 14.13 8.90 -5.90
C ARG A 67 13.89 9.18 -4.39
N GLY A 68 13.22 8.27 -3.67
CA GLY A 68 13.12 8.26 -2.20
C GLY A 68 14.22 7.48 -1.48
N SER A 69 15.10 6.77 -2.20
CA SER A 69 16.26 6.08 -1.63
C SER A 69 17.40 7.07 -1.41
N ALA A 70 17.36 7.80 -0.29
CA ALA A 70 18.58 8.42 0.21
C ALA A 70 19.59 7.30 0.55
N ALA A 71 20.87 7.50 0.23
CA ALA A 71 21.93 6.52 0.50
C ALA A 71 21.83 6.00 1.94
N GLY A 72 21.63 4.68 2.09
CA GLY A 72 21.51 4.01 3.40
C GLY A 72 20.09 3.98 4.02
N ARG A 73 19.03 4.41 3.31
CA ARG A 73 17.64 4.36 3.79
C ARG A 73 16.74 3.69 2.75
N GLY A 74 15.96 2.70 3.19
CA GLY A 74 15.17 1.79 2.35
C GLY A 74 14.41 2.45 1.20
N GLY A 75 14.58 1.92 -0.02
CA GLY A 75 13.89 2.41 -1.21
C GLY A 75 12.37 2.16 -1.19
N GLU A 76 11.60 3.04 -1.84
CA GLU A 76 10.16 2.85 -2.01
C GLU A 76 9.90 1.74 -3.05
N ALA A 77 8.94 0.87 -2.77
CA ALA A 77 8.48 -0.16 -3.70
C ALA A 77 6.95 -0.13 -3.80
N TRP A 78 6.43 -0.21 -5.02
CA TRP A 78 5.05 0.14 -5.31
C TRP A 78 4.21 -1.04 -5.80
N PRO A 79 2.89 -1.03 -5.53
CA PRO A 79 1.90 -1.72 -6.36
C PRO A 79 1.81 -1.09 -7.76
N GLY A 80 1.25 -1.82 -8.71
CA GLY A 80 0.93 -1.38 -10.08
C GLY A 80 0.90 -2.53 -11.10
N TRP A 81 1.80 -3.51 -10.99
CA TRP A 81 1.95 -4.62 -11.95
C TRP A 81 2.27 -5.96 -11.26
N GLU A 82 1.79 -6.13 -10.05
CA GLU A 82 1.92 -7.36 -9.28
C GLU A 82 0.60 -8.09 -9.30
N ASP A 83 0.61 -9.44 -9.33
CA ASP A 83 -0.56 -10.32 -9.55
C ASP A 83 -0.57 -11.03 -10.92
N CYS A 84 0.59 -11.37 -11.46
CA CYS A 84 0.62 -12.23 -12.65
C CYS A 84 0.43 -13.69 -12.23
N ALA A 85 -0.41 -14.42 -12.95
CA ALA A 85 -0.64 -15.84 -12.73
C ALA A 85 -0.16 -16.64 -13.94
N VAL A 86 0.57 -17.73 -13.72
CA VAL A 86 0.97 -18.68 -14.78
C VAL A 86 0.59 -20.10 -14.34
N PRO A 87 0.41 -21.06 -15.27
CA PRO A 87 0.19 -22.45 -14.88
C PRO A 87 1.27 -22.92 -13.88
N PRO A 88 0.92 -23.57 -12.75
CA PRO A 88 1.89 -23.92 -11.70
C PRO A 88 3.10 -24.70 -12.22
N ALA A 89 2.90 -25.58 -13.21
CA ALA A 89 3.99 -26.33 -13.87
C ALA A 89 5.02 -25.44 -14.58
N ARG A 90 4.64 -24.21 -14.98
CA ARG A 90 5.51 -23.24 -15.65
C ARG A 90 6.08 -22.18 -14.71
N LEU A 91 5.61 -22.12 -13.46
CA LEU A 91 5.98 -21.09 -12.47
C LEU A 91 7.49 -20.98 -12.27
N GLY A 92 8.20 -22.11 -12.18
CA GLY A 92 9.65 -22.09 -12.00
C GLY A 92 10.41 -21.46 -13.17
N GLY A 93 9.95 -21.68 -14.41
CA GLY A 93 10.50 -21.03 -15.61
C GLY A 93 10.20 -19.54 -15.63
N TYR A 94 8.93 -19.19 -15.45
CA TYR A 94 8.47 -17.80 -15.36
C TYR A 94 9.25 -16.99 -14.31
N LEU A 95 9.46 -17.52 -13.11
CA LEU A 95 10.19 -16.82 -12.05
C LEU A 95 11.66 -16.56 -12.39
N ARG A 96 12.31 -17.43 -13.18
CA ARG A 96 13.69 -17.19 -13.64
C ARG A 96 13.73 -16.06 -14.65
N ASP A 97 12.84 -16.11 -15.64
CA ASP A 97 12.77 -15.08 -16.69
C ASP A 97 12.32 -13.73 -16.12
N PHE A 98 11.38 -13.73 -15.17
CA PHE A 98 10.93 -12.53 -14.47
C PHE A 98 12.07 -11.86 -13.69
N ARG A 99 12.91 -12.65 -13.00
CA ARG A 99 14.11 -12.13 -12.32
C ARG A 99 15.12 -11.55 -13.32
N ALA A 100 15.31 -12.20 -14.46
CA ALA A 100 16.17 -11.67 -15.53
C ALA A 100 15.62 -10.35 -16.08
N LEU A 101 14.30 -10.24 -16.28
CA LEU A 101 13.65 -9.02 -16.75
C LEU A 101 13.80 -7.86 -15.75
N LEU A 102 13.61 -8.11 -14.45
CA LEU A 102 13.89 -7.12 -13.42
C LEU A 102 15.34 -6.62 -13.50
N ALA A 103 16.32 -7.52 -13.62
CA ALA A 103 17.72 -7.17 -13.74
C ALA A 103 18.03 -6.35 -15.01
N GLN A 104 17.43 -6.71 -16.15
CA GLN A 104 17.59 -5.98 -17.43
C GLN A 104 17.11 -4.53 -17.34
N HIS A 105 16.04 -4.27 -16.58
CA HIS A 105 15.53 -2.92 -16.34
C HIS A 105 16.17 -2.23 -15.12
N GLY A 106 17.12 -2.90 -14.45
CA GLY A 106 17.76 -2.38 -13.23
C GLY A 106 16.75 -2.16 -12.09
N LEU A 107 15.74 -3.01 -12.01
CA LEU A 107 14.68 -2.98 -11.00
C LEU A 107 14.86 -4.11 -9.99
N ARG A 108 14.32 -3.92 -8.80
CA ARG A 108 14.31 -4.90 -7.72
C ARG A 108 12.89 -5.10 -7.24
N GLY A 109 12.58 -6.32 -6.81
CA GLY A 109 11.29 -6.60 -6.21
C GLY A 109 11.31 -7.76 -5.26
N THR A 110 10.42 -7.70 -4.27
CA THR A 110 10.25 -8.75 -3.27
C THR A 110 9.00 -9.56 -3.59
N PRO A 111 9.13 -10.79 -4.13
CA PRO A 111 7.99 -11.61 -4.50
C PRO A 111 7.35 -12.28 -3.27
N TYR A 112 6.03 -12.37 -3.27
CA TYR A 112 5.20 -13.11 -2.33
C TYR A 112 3.90 -13.53 -3.06
N GLY A 113 3.19 -14.54 -2.59
CA GLY A 113 1.92 -14.89 -3.26
C GLY A 113 1.44 -16.30 -3.00
N HIS A 114 0.64 -16.78 -3.95
CA HIS A 114 -0.05 -18.05 -3.93
C HIS A 114 0.69 -19.02 -4.85
N PHE A 115 1.81 -19.57 -4.34
CA PHE A 115 2.70 -20.41 -5.13
C PHE A 115 1.99 -21.65 -5.71
N GLY A 116 1.04 -22.23 -4.95
CA GLY A 116 0.24 -23.37 -5.40
C GLY A 116 -0.65 -23.06 -6.61
N ASP A 117 -1.10 -21.82 -6.74
CA ASP A 117 -1.98 -21.36 -7.82
C ASP A 117 -1.20 -20.70 -8.97
N GLY A 118 0.12 -20.62 -8.85
CA GLY A 118 0.98 -19.95 -9.83
C GLY A 118 0.79 -18.43 -9.89
N CYS A 119 0.13 -17.83 -8.88
CA CYS A 119 -0.11 -16.40 -8.78
C CYS A 119 0.91 -15.72 -7.86
N ILE A 120 1.66 -14.77 -8.39
CA ILE A 120 2.75 -14.10 -7.68
C ILE A 120 2.54 -12.58 -7.68
N HIS A 121 2.60 -12.02 -6.48
CA HIS A 121 2.71 -10.60 -6.23
C HIS A 121 4.16 -10.20 -5.96
N VAL A 122 4.44 -8.92 -6.10
CA VAL A 122 5.75 -8.33 -5.99
C VAL A 122 5.56 -6.85 -5.67
N ARG A 123 6.42 -6.27 -4.85
CA ARG A 123 6.56 -4.81 -4.78
C ARG A 123 7.85 -4.45 -5.50
N ILE A 124 7.76 -3.60 -6.53
CA ILE A 124 8.89 -3.24 -7.38
C ILE A 124 9.29 -1.78 -7.11
N ASP A 125 10.58 -1.49 -7.07
CA ASP A 125 11.14 -0.18 -6.77
C ASP A 125 11.09 0.82 -7.94
N PHE A 126 9.94 0.90 -8.63
CA PHE A 126 9.71 1.85 -9.70
C PHE A 126 9.91 3.30 -9.24
N ASP A 127 10.62 4.09 -10.06
CA ASP A 127 10.59 5.55 -9.96
C ASP A 127 9.39 6.09 -10.75
N LEU A 128 8.29 6.38 -10.03
CA LEU A 128 7.07 6.95 -10.63
C LEU A 128 7.00 8.48 -10.50
N LEU A 129 8.12 9.13 -10.14
CA LEU A 129 8.20 10.57 -9.92
C LEU A 129 8.92 11.30 -11.05
N THR A 130 9.78 10.61 -11.80
CA THR A 130 10.55 11.18 -12.92
C THR A 130 10.05 10.69 -14.27
N GLY A 131 10.25 11.48 -15.32
CA GLY A 131 9.90 11.09 -16.69
C GLY A 131 10.62 9.82 -17.15
N ASP A 132 11.92 9.70 -16.85
CA ASP A 132 12.71 8.51 -17.21
C ASP A 132 12.26 7.26 -16.45
N GLY A 133 11.93 7.42 -15.17
CA GLY A 133 11.38 6.35 -14.34
C GLY A 133 10.02 5.86 -14.83
N VAL A 134 9.12 6.78 -15.18
CA VAL A 134 7.80 6.46 -15.77
C VAL A 134 7.95 5.79 -17.14
N ALA A 135 8.86 6.27 -17.98
CA ALA A 135 9.15 5.63 -19.27
C ALA A 135 9.73 4.22 -19.10
N ARG A 136 10.56 3.99 -18.06
CA ARG A 136 11.05 2.65 -17.71
C ARG A 136 9.93 1.74 -17.20
N PHE A 137 9.06 2.24 -16.32
CA PHE A 137 7.87 1.53 -15.86
C PHE A 137 7.04 1.05 -17.06
N ARG A 138 6.79 1.92 -18.04
CA ARG A 138 6.07 1.54 -19.27
C ARG A 138 6.72 0.39 -20.03
N ARG A 139 8.01 0.52 -20.36
CA ARG A 139 8.73 -0.54 -21.10
C ARG A 139 8.72 -1.86 -20.33
N PHE A 140 8.97 -1.80 -19.03
CA PHE A 140 8.94 -2.98 -18.17
C PHE A 140 7.55 -3.65 -18.16
N SER A 141 6.46 -2.89 -18.04
CA SER A 141 5.09 -3.43 -18.07
C SER A 141 4.76 -4.07 -19.42
N GLU A 142 5.18 -3.48 -20.54
CA GLU A 142 4.98 -4.03 -21.89
C GLU A 142 5.74 -5.34 -22.11
N ASP A 143 6.99 -5.42 -21.63
CA ASP A 143 7.85 -6.62 -21.69
C ASP A 143 7.31 -7.72 -20.78
N LEU A 144 6.87 -7.36 -19.57
CA LEU A 144 6.33 -8.31 -18.61
C LEU A 144 5.00 -8.89 -19.09
N ALA A 145 4.15 -8.08 -19.74
CA ALA A 145 2.94 -8.60 -20.39
C ALA A 145 3.28 -9.66 -21.45
N ALA A 146 4.29 -9.42 -22.28
CA ALA A 146 4.74 -10.40 -23.27
C ALA A 146 5.30 -11.66 -22.60
N LEU A 147 6.08 -11.51 -21.53
CA LEU A 147 6.64 -12.63 -20.77
C LEU A 147 5.56 -13.52 -20.17
N VAL A 148 4.56 -12.92 -19.51
CA VAL A 148 3.45 -13.66 -18.89
C VAL A 148 2.67 -14.44 -19.93
N VAL A 149 2.34 -13.81 -21.07
CA VAL A 149 1.63 -14.49 -22.18
C VAL A 149 2.49 -15.61 -22.78
N ALA A 150 3.80 -15.42 -22.93
CA ALA A 150 4.70 -16.48 -23.38
C ALA A 150 4.71 -17.69 -22.42
N HIS A 151 4.52 -17.43 -21.12
CA HIS A 151 4.32 -18.46 -20.10
C HIS A 151 2.88 -19.00 -20.01
N GLY A 152 1.99 -18.61 -20.91
CA GLY A 152 0.58 -19.04 -20.93
C GLY A 152 -0.21 -18.54 -19.73
N GLY A 153 0.18 -17.40 -19.18
CA GLY A 153 -0.39 -16.80 -17.98
C GLY A 153 -1.38 -15.67 -18.23
N SER A 154 -1.86 -15.10 -17.12
CA SER A 154 -2.72 -13.93 -17.03
C SER A 154 -2.01 -12.74 -16.39
N LEU A 155 -2.28 -11.54 -16.91
CA LEU A 155 -1.75 -10.27 -16.37
C LEU A 155 -2.31 -9.93 -14.97
N SER A 156 -3.49 -10.47 -14.65
CA SER A 156 -4.11 -10.41 -13.33
C SER A 156 -4.66 -11.79 -12.93
N GLY A 157 -4.27 -12.28 -11.76
CA GLY A 157 -4.78 -13.49 -11.14
C GLY A 157 -6.02 -13.21 -10.28
N GLU A 158 -5.92 -12.28 -9.33
CA GLU A 158 -6.99 -11.99 -8.36
C GLU A 158 -7.37 -10.50 -8.22
N HIS A 159 -6.49 -9.56 -8.59
CA HIS A 159 -6.72 -8.13 -8.37
C HIS A 159 -7.71 -7.48 -9.36
N GLY A 160 -7.93 -8.13 -10.50
CA GLY A 160 -8.57 -7.54 -11.67
C GLY A 160 -7.64 -6.60 -12.45
N ASP A 161 -8.02 -6.30 -13.68
CA ASP A 161 -7.14 -5.53 -14.58
C ASP A 161 -7.15 -4.04 -14.24
N GLY A 162 -8.34 -3.47 -14.03
CA GLY A 162 -8.54 -2.06 -13.76
C GLY A 162 -7.92 -1.15 -14.84
N GLN A 163 -7.61 0.09 -14.47
CA GLN A 163 -6.82 1.00 -15.33
C GLN A 163 -5.37 0.51 -15.51
N ALA A 164 -4.80 -0.14 -14.48
CA ALA A 164 -3.38 -0.47 -14.41
C ALA A 164 -2.92 -1.46 -15.50
N ARG A 165 -3.82 -2.34 -15.97
CA ARG A 165 -3.51 -3.38 -16.97
C ARG A 165 -4.33 -3.29 -18.25
N ALA A 166 -5.43 -2.52 -18.25
CA ALA A 166 -6.37 -2.49 -19.37
C ALA A 166 -5.72 -2.18 -20.73
N GLU A 167 -4.75 -1.26 -20.79
CA GLU A 167 -4.05 -0.93 -22.05
C GLU A 167 -3.36 -2.16 -22.67
N LEU A 168 -2.93 -3.12 -21.84
CA LEU A 168 -2.14 -4.27 -22.25
C LEU A 168 -2.99 -5.55 -22.42
N LEU A 169 -4.30 -5.50 -22.17
CA LEU A 169 -5.21 -6.62 -22.43
C LEU A 169 -5.17 -7.15 -23.86
N PRO A 170 -4.99 -6.32 -24.93
CA PRO A 170 -4.84 -6.83 -26.28
C PRO A 170 -3.64 -7.78 -26.46
N LYS A 171 -2.59 -7.68 -25.64
CA LYS A 171 -1.45 -8.62 -25.69
C LYS A 171 -1.84 -10.03 -25.22
N MET A 172 -2.83 -10.14 -24.35
CA MET A 172 -3.30 -11.41 -23.77
C MET A 172 -4.52 -11.97 -24.51
N TYR A 173 -5.52 -11.12 -24.77
CA TYR A 173 -6.80 -11.53 -25.35
C TYR A 173 -6.91 -11.29 -26.87
N GLY A 174 -6.02 -10.49 -27.44
CA GLY A 174 -6.13 -10.03 -28.82
C GLY A 174 -7.15 -8.91 -29.00
N ASN A 175 -7.02 -8.19 -30.12
CA ASN A 175 -7.87 -7.02 -30.42
C ASN A 175 -9.35 -7.38 -30.58
N GLU A 176 -9.66 -8.55 -31.13
CA GLU A 176 -11.04 -8.99 -31.38
C GLU A 176 -11.82 -9.18 -30.08
N LEU A 177 -11.24 -9.88 -29.10
CA LEU A 177 -11.90 -10.15 -27.83
C LEU A 177 -12.03 -8.87 -26.98
N VAL A 178 -11.01 -8.00 -26.99
CA VAL A 178 -11.10 -6.69 -26.32
C VAL A 178 -12.16 -5.80 -26.99
N ALA A 179 -12.32 -5.86 -28.31
CA ALA A 179 -13.41 -5.15 -28.99
C ALA A 179 -14.79 -5.71 -28.61
N LEU A 180 -14.91 -7.01 -28.32
CA LEU A 180 -16.14 -7.59 -27.77
C LEU A 180 -16.43 -7.06 -26.36
N PHE A 181 -15.41 -6.87 -25.51
CA PHE A 181 -15.61 -6.24 -24.19
C PHE A 181 -16.20 -4.83 -24.33
N ALA A 182 -15.69 -4.05 -25.30
CA ALA A 182 -16.21 -2.71 -25.59
C ALA A 182 -17.67 -2.74 -26.05
N ARG A 183 -18.03 -3.64 -26.97
CA ARG A 183 -19.43 -3.80 -27.42
C ARG A 183 -20.36 -4.20 -26.27
N PHE A 184 -19.91 -5.12 -25.40
CA PHE A 184 -20.67 -5.50 -24.22
C PHE A 184 -20.89 -4.30 -23.29
N LYS A 185 -19.84 -3.51 -23.05
CA LYS A 185 -19.93 -2.28 -22.25
C LYS A 185 -20.95 -1.31 -22.84
N ASP A 186 -20.90 -1.07 -24.14
CA ASP A 186 -21.77 -0.10 -24.83
C ASP A 186 -23.24 -0.52 -24.84
N LEU A 187 -23.53 -1.83 -24.81
CA LEU A 187 -24.89 -2.35 -24.71
C LEU A 187 -25.53 -2.07 -23.34
N TRP A 188 -24.74 -2.15 -22.26
CA TRP A 188 -25.22 -2.02 -20.88
C TRP A 188 -25.06 -0.62 -20.29
N ASP A 189 -24.11 0.16 -20.81
CA ASP A 189 -23.80 1.52 -20.37
C ASP A 189 -23.58 2.43 -21.59
N PRO A 190 -24.63 2.69 -22.38
CA PRO A 190 -24.53 3.48 -23.62
C PRO A 190 -24.08 4.93 -23.36
N ASP A 191 -24.40 5.49 -22.19
CA ASP A 191 -24.00 6.84 -21.78
C ASP A 191 -22.59 6.87 -21.15
N GLY A 192 -21.98 5.70 -20.89
CA GLY A 192 -20.61 5.60 -20.37
C GLY A 192 -20.43 6.07 -18.92
N GLY A 193 -21.50 6.07 -18.10
CA GLY A 193 -21.46 6.57 -16.73
C GLY A 193 -20.87 5.59 -15.71
N MET A 194 -20.85 4.29 -16.00
CA MET A 194 -20.42 3.26 -15.06
C MET A 194 -18.90 3.01 -15.15
N ASN A 195 -18.11 3.73 -14.35
CA ASN A 195 -16.66 3.55 -14.24
C ASN A 195 -15.92 3.71 -15.59
N PRO A 196 -15.99 4.91 -16.21
CA PRO A 196 -15.46 5.17 -17.55
C PRO A 196 -13.94 4.92 -17.64
N GLY A 197 -13.50 4.39 -18.80
CA GLY A 197 -12.08 4.14 -19.08
C GLY A 197 -11.48 2.92 -18.36
N ILE A 198 -12.28 2.12 -17.66
CA ILE A 198 -11.79 0.90 -17.00
C ILE A 198 -12.13 -0.32 -17.87
N LEU A 199 -11.15 -1.22 -18.04
CA LEU A 199 -11.15 -2.42 -18.92
C LEU A 199 -11.24 -2.13 -20.43
N VAL A 200 -12.09 -1.18 -20.83
CA VAL A 200 -12.30 -0.82 -22.24
C VAL A 200 -12.04 0.66 -22.45
N ARG A 201 -11.38 0.96 -23.57
CA ARG A 201 -10.94 2.33 -23.92
C ARG A 201 -10.20 3.02 -22.75
N PRO A 202 -9.16 2.38 -22.19
CA PRO A 202 -8.45 2.92 -21.04
C PRO A 202 -7.57 4.11 -21.42
N ALA A 203 -7.24 4.94 -20.43
CA ALA A 203 -6.11 5.85 -20.55
C ALA A 203 -4.80 5.05 -20.68
N ARG A 204 -3.69 5.71 -21.01
CA ARG A 204 -2.41 4.99 -21.06
C ARG A 204 -1.94 4.59 -19.66
N LEU A 205 -1.20 3.48 -19.57
CA LEU A 205 -0.67 2.92 -18.32
C LEU A 205 0.27 3.89 -17.61
N ASP A 206 0.91 4.80 -18.37
CA ASP A 206 1.84 5.82 -17.90
C ASP A 206 1.17 7.19 -17.66
N GLU A 207 -0.16 7.27 -17.74
CA GLU A 207 -0.95 8.46 -17.43
C GLU A 207 -1.68 8.33 -16.10
N ASN A 208 -2.12 9.46 -15.53
CA ASN A 208 -2.90 9.51 -14.27
C ASN A 208 -2.23 8.79 -13.09
N LEU A 209 -0.89 8.75 -13.08
CA LEU A 209 -0.13 8.12 -12.01
C LEU A 209 -0.35 8.88 -10.70
N ARG A 210 -0.73 8.14 -9.66
CA ARG A 210 -1.06 8.68 -8.33
C ARG A 210 -0.04 9.70 -7.80
N PHE A 211 1.25 9.49 -8.06
CA PHE A 211 2.31 10.33 -7.51
C PHE A 211 2.75 11.47 -8.42
N GLY A 212 2.33 11.48 -9.68
CA GLY A 212 2.76 12.47 -10.67
C GLY A 212 2.31 13.90 -10.36
N VAL A 213 1.24 14.05 -9.55
CA VAL A 213 0.66 15.34 -9.13
C VAL A 213 1.28 15.90 -7.85
N LEU A 214 2.11 15.13 -7.15
CA LEU A 214 2.69 15.58 -5.88
C LEU A 214 3.89 16.53 -6.10
N PRO A 215 4.21 17.36 -5.10
CA PRO A 215 5.38 18.24 -5.16
C PRO A 215 6.66 17.46 -5.46
N ARG A 216 7.47 17.98 -6.40
CA ARG A 216 8.75 17.38 -6.80
C ARG A 216 9.87 17.63 -5.80
N GLU A 217 9.77 18.75 -5.09
CA GLU A 217 10.70 19.14 -4.03
C GLU A 217 10.03 18.98 -2.67
N PRO A 218 10.80 18.68 -1.60
CA PRO A 218 10.27 18.63 -0.24
C PRO A 218 9.60 19.93 0.16
N VAL A 219 8.49 19.82 0.88
CA VAL A 219 7.77 20.98 1.45
C VAL A 219 8.41 21.43 2.76
N ASP A 220 8.18 22.68 3.17
CA ASP A 220 8.61 23.21 4.48
C ASP A 220 7.98 22.38 5.62
N VAL A 221 8.81 21.84 6.51
CA VAL A 221 8.40 20.95 7.60
C VAL A 221 9.03 21.34 8.93
N ALA A 222 8.29 21.12 10.02
CA ALA A 222 8.78 21.25 11.39
C ALA A 222 9.34 19.93 11.93
N PHE A 223 8.84 18.79 11.47
CA PHE A 223 9.33 17.46 11.84
C PHE A 223 10.40 16.94 10.89
N GLY A 224 11.30 16.09 11.39
CA GLY A 224 12.47 15.62 10.62
C GLY A 224 12.25 14.39 9.72
N TYR A 225 11.06 13.77 9.71
CA TYR A 225 10.69 12.59 8.91
C TYR A 225 11.85 11.61 8.59
N PRO A 226 12.51 11.02 9.61
CA PRO A 226 13.77 10.30 9.42
C PRO A 226 13.65 9.04 8.56
N HIS A 227 12.45 8.45 8.45
CA HIS A 227 12.19 7.27 7.64
C HIS A 227 11.71 7.60 6.21
N ASP A 228 11.57 8.89 5.90
CA ASP A 228 11.02 9.39 4.63
C ASP A 228 11.90 10.54 4.09
N GLY A 229 13.18 10.55 4.43
CA GLY A 229 14.17 11.49 3.88
C GLY A 229 14.00 12.95 4.31
N GLY A 230 13.24 13.23 5.37
CA GLY A 230 12.86 14.61 5.72
C GLY A 230 11.69 15.16 4.89
N ASP A 231 11.11 14.36 3.99
CA ASP A 231 10.03 14.79 3.10
C ASP A 231 8.65 14.34 3.60
N PHE A 232 7.79 15.31 3.88
CA PHE A 232 6.40 15.04 4.24
C PHE A 232 5.59 14.40 3.10
N SER A 233 5.89 14.72 1.85
CA SER A 233 5.21 14.13 0.69
C SER A 233 5.52 12.63 0.58
N ALA A 234 6.78 12.23 0.76
CA ALA A 234 7.19 10.83 0.88
C ALA A 234 6.49 10.12 2.05
N ALA A 235 6.36 10.79 3.21
CA ALA A 235 5.63 10.24 4.35
C ALA A 235 4.15 10.00 4.04
N VAL A 236 3.47 10.95 3.37
CA VAL A 236 2.06 10.80 2.94
C VAL A 236 1.89 9.67 1.92
N ARG A 237 2.84 9.50 1.00
CA ARG A 237 2.81 8.42 -0.01
C ARG A 237 2.96 7.00 0.56
N ARG A 238 3.38 6.84 1.83
CA ARG A 238 3.42 5.52 2.51
C ARG A 238 2.09 4.76 2.45
N CYS A 239 0.97 5.48 2.50
CA CYS A 239 -0.34 4.84 2.44
C CYS A 239 -0.59 4.29 1.03
N VAL A 240 -0.47 2.98 0.81
CA VAL A 240 -0.80 2.34 -0.49
C VAL A 240 -2.24 1.85 -0.59
N GLY A 241 -3.10 2.21 0.37
CA GLY A 241 -4.54 1.96 0.26
C GLY A 241 -5.04 0.59 0.73
N VAL A 242 -4.22 -0.22 1.41
CA VAL A 242 -4.57 -1.58 1.92
C VAL A 242 -5.77 -1.65 2.88
N ALA A 243 -6.34 -0.51 3.28
CA ALA A 243 -7.59 -0.40 4.00
C ALA A 243 -7.68 -1.10 5.38
N LYS A 244 -6.60 -1.67 5.92
CA LYS A 244 -6.56 -2.28 7.27
C LYS A 244 -7.06 -1.36 8.40
N CYS A 245 -7.05 -0.05 8.18
CA CYS A 245 -7.61 0.94 9.08
C CYS A 245 -9.14 1.00 9.17
N ARG A 246 -9.85 0.34 8.25
CA ARG A 246 -11.32 0.31 8.20
C ARG A 246 -11.87 -0.85 9.04
N THR A 247 -11.52 -0.86 10.31
CA THR A 247 -12.12 -1.79 11.27
C THR A 247 -13.46 -1.21 11.71
N GLU A 248 -14.55 -1.96 11.56
CA GLU A 248 -15.88 -1.52 12.03
C GLU A 248 -16.11 -1.86 13.50
N LYS A 249 -15.48 -2.94 13.98
CA LYS A 249 -15.57 -3.41 15.35
C LYS A 249 -14.19 -3.42 15.99
N ALA A 250 -14.15 -3.13 17.29
CA ALA A 250 -12.95 -3.38 18.07
C ALA A 250 -12.76 -4.89 18.19
N ALA A 251 -11.64 -5.40 17.69
CA ALA A 251 -11.29 -6.82 17.76
C ALA A 251 -9.84 -6.97 18.20
N GLY A 252 -9.62 -7.77 19.25
CA GLY A 252 -8.29 -8.03 19.79
C GLY A 252 -7.54 -6.76 20.23
N PRO A 253 -6.21 -6.73 20.11
CA PRO A 253 -5.38 -5.62 20.59
C PRO A 253 -5.31 -4.42 19.64
N SER A 254 -6.01 -4.43 18.50
CA SER A 254 -5.90 -3.33 17.53
C SER A 254 -6.56 -2.06 18.03
N VAL A 255 -5.81 -0.96 17.97
CA VAL A 255 -6.23 0.36 18.45
C VAL A 255 -6.81 1.20 17.31
N MET A 256 -6.35 1.00 16.07
CA MET A 256 -6.75 1.77 14.88
C MET A 256 -8.17 1.41 14.37
N CYS A 257 -9.05 2.31 13.93
CA CYS A 257 -9.15 3.77 14.07
C CYS A 257 -10.49 4.10 14.79
N PRO A 258 -10.50 4.62 16.03
CA PRO A 258 -11.75 4.80 16.78
C PRO A 258 -12.74 5.78 16.14
N SER A 259 -12.25 6.85 15.51
CA SER A 259 -13.13 7.81 14.83
C SER A 259 -13.79 7.26 13.58
N PHE A 260 -13.11 6.42 12.79
CA PHE A 260 -13.75 5.67 11.70
C PHE A 260 -14.83 4.74 12.24
N ARG A 261 -14.55 3.97 13.29
CA ARG A 261 -15.54 3.08 13.93
C ARG A 261 -16.79 3.81 14.41
N ALA A 262 -16.60 5.00 14.99
CA ALA A 262 -17.70 5.79 15.52
C ALA A 262 -18.55 6.44 14.41
N THR A 263 -17.94 6.81 13.29
CA THR A 263 -18.60 7.62 12.25
C THR A 263 -19.02 6.82 11.02
N GLY A 264 -18.32 5.74 10.68
CA GLY A 264 -18.44 5.03 9.41
C GLY A 264 -17.80 5.76 8.22
N GLU A 265 -17.33 6.99 8.41
CA GLU A 265 -16.90 7.89 7.33
C GLU A 265 -15.43 7.70 6.94
N GLU A 266 -15.16 7.49 5.65
CA GLU A 266 -13.81 7.21 5.14
C GLU A 266 -12.80 8.28 5.54
N ALA A 267 -13.19 9.56 5.54
CA ALA A 267 -12.33 10.68 5.91
C ALA A 267 -11.75 10.55 7.32
N HIS A 268 -12.40 9.77 8.19
CA HIS A 268 -11.95 9.52 9.57
C HIS A 268 -11.18 8.20 9.74
N SER A 269 -10.86 7.50 8.65
CA SER A 269 -9.90 6.40 8.63
C SER A 269 -8.46 6.92 8.46
N THR A 270 -7.45 6.10 8.73
CA THR A 270 -6.05 6.47 8.42
C THR A 270 -5.87 6.68 6.91
N ARG A 271 -6.50 5.83 6.09
CA ARG A 271 -6.41 5.90 4.63
C ARG A 271 -7.07 7.17 4.10
N GLY A 272 -8.26 7.53 4.58
CA GLY A 272 -8.96 8.75 4.17
C GLY A 272 -8.18 10.00 4.55
N ARG A 273 -7.62 10.08 5.77
CA ARG A 273 -6.75 11.19 6.16
C ARG A 273 -5.50 11.29 5.29
N ALA A 274 -4.86 10.15 4.98
CA ALA A 274 -3.72 10.13 4.07
C ALA A 274 -4.11 10.58 2.66
N ARG A 275 -5.32 10.24 2.18
CA ARG A 275 -5.84 10.72 0.90
C ARG A 275 -6.09 12.22 0.93
N LEU A 276 -6.71 12.77 1.97
CA LEU A 276 -6.92 14.22 2.08
C LEU A 276 -5.60 15.00 2.14
N LEU A 277 -4.61 14.49 2.88
CA LEU A 277 -3.26 15.08 2.88
C LEU A 277 -2.58 14.99 1.51
N HIS A 278 -2.81 13.90 0.77
CA HIS A 278 -2.34 13.77 -0.61
C HIS A 278 -3.00 14.79 -1.54
N GLU A 279 -4.32 14.97 -1.46
CA GLU A 279 -5.06 15.98 -2.23
C GLU A 279 -4.55 17.39 -1.92
N MET A 280 -4.32 17.69 -0.64
CA MET A 280 -3.79 18.96 -0.18
C MET A 280 -2.38 19.24 -0.73
N LEU A 281 -1.53 18.22 -0.79
CA LEU A 281 -0.19 18.34 -1.36
C LEU A 281 -0.22 18.49 -2.88
N ALA A 282 -1.15 17.80 -3.55
CA ALA A 282 -1.34 17.92 -4.98
C ALA A 282 -1.84 19.31 -5.39
N GLY A 283 -2.77 19.90 -4.61
CA GLY A 283 -3.25 21.27 -4.84
C GLY A 283 -3.74 21.48 -6.28
N ASP A 284 -3.38 22.62 -6.88
CA ASP A 284 -3.77 22.95 -8.26
C ASP A 284 -3.17 22.01 -9.32
N ALA A 285 -2.19 21.17 -8.98
CA ALA A 285 -1.57 20.22 -9.90
C ALA A 285 -2.41 18.94 -10.15
N GLY A 286 -3.63 18.89 -9.62
CA GLY A 286 -4.57 17.77 -9.82
C GLY A 286 -5.24 17.26 -8.54
N GLY A 287 -5.05 17.94 -7.41
CA GLY A 287 -5.77 17.69 -6.17
C GLY A 287 -7.08 18.48 -6.10
N LEU A 288 -8.01 18.00 -5.28
CA LEU A 288 -9.27 18.69 -5.00
C LEU A 288 -9.15 19.76 -3.90
N ILE A 289 -8.06 19.75 -3.13
CA ILE A 289 -7.85 20.65 -1.98
C ILE A 289 -6.77 21.67 -2.36
N THR A 290 -7.18 22.87 -2.73
CA THR A 290 -6.29 23.89 -3.32
C THR A 290 -5.79 24.96 -2.34
N ASP A 291 -6.35 25.03 -1.13
CA ASP A 291 -5.92 25.98 -0.09
C ASP A 291 -4.79 25.44 0.81
N GLY A 292 -4.26 24.25 0.49
CA GLY A 292 -3.06 23.66 1.08
C GLY A 292 -3.16 23.56 2.61
N TRP A 293 -2.15 24.05 3.32
CA TRP A 293 -2.12 24.05 4.79
C TRP A 293 -3.30 24.79 5.45
N ARG A 294 -4.08 25.59 4.70
CA ARG A 294 -5.25 26.29 5.19
C ARG A 294 -6.55 25.47 5.09
N SER A 295 -6.51 24.29 4.48
CA SER A 295 -7.67 23.40 4.28
C SER A 295 -8.49 23.15 5.52
N THR A 296 -9.79 23.40 5.41
CA THR A 296 -10.78 23.03 6.42
C THR A 296 -11.12 21.55 6.36
N GLU A 297 -11.12 20.93 5.18
CA GLU A 297 -11.39 19.52 4.95
C GLU A 297 -10.33 18.64 5.64
N VAL A 298 -9.05 18.97 5.46
CA VAL A 298 -7.93 18.28 6.12
C VAL A 298 -7.99 18.52 7.63
N ARG A 299 -8.24 19.76 8.06
CA ARG A 299 -8.37 20.10 9.48
C ARG A 299 -9.46 19.26 10.13
N ASP A 300 -10.65 19.18 9.54
CA ASP A 300 -11.81 18.50 10.12
C ASP A 300 -11.62 16.99 10.19
N ALA A 301 -11.04 16.40 9.14
CA ALA A 301 -10.67 14.99 9.17
C ALA A 301 -9.64 14.66 10.26
N LEU A 302 -8.67 15.55 10.48
CA LEU A 302 -7.63 15.40 11.50
C LEU A 302 -8.13 15.76 12.90
N ASP A 303 -9.16 16.58 13.06
CA ASP A 303 -9.65 17.00 14.37
C ASP A 303 -10.06 15.80 15.23
N LEU A 304 -10.82 14.86 14.65
CA LEU A 304 -11.22 13.60 15.27
C LEU A 304 -10.10 12.52 15.37
N CYS A 305 -8.88 12.84 14.97
CA CYS A 305 -7.73 11.96 15.20
C CYS A 305 -7.19 12.15 16.62
N LEU A 306 -7.23 11.10 17.43
CA LEU A 306 -6.74 11.12 18.82
C LEU A 306 -5.21 11.17 18.96
N SER A 307 -4.46 11.10 17.85
CA SER A 307 -3.00 11.02 17.87
C SER A 307 -2.44 9.85 18.71
N CYS A 308 -3.20 8.77 18.87
CA CYS A 308 -2.83 7.61 19.70
C CYS A 308 -1.70 6.75 19.14
N LYS A 309 -1.23 7.05 17.91
CA LYS A 309 -0.21 6.28 17.16
C LYS A 309 -0.54 4.81 16.89
N GLY A 310 -1.77 4.36 17.14
CA GLY A 310 -2.23 3.03 16.72
C GLY A 310 -2.00 2.80 15.23
N CYS A 311 -2.06 3.87 14.42
CA CYS A 311 -1.80 3.76 13.00
C CYS A 311 -0.36 3.41 12.62
N ARG A 312 0.60 3.80 13.45
CA ARG A 312 2.02 3.51 13.24
C ARG A 312 2.35 2.06 13.54
N SER A 313 1.66 1.47 14.52
CA SER A 313 1.91 0.10 14.99
C SER A 313 1.05 -0.96 14.27
N ASP A 314 -0.21 -0.65 13.99
CA ASP A 314 -1.16 -1.63 13.41
C ASP A 314 -1.11 -1.67 11.88
N CYS A 315 -0.69 -0.57 11.23
CA CYS A 315 -0.64 -0.49 9.77
C CYS A 315 0.66 -1.11 9.25
N PRO A 316 0.62 -2.05 8.29
CA PRO A 316 1.82 -2.68 7.75
C PRO A 316 2.73 -1.72 6.97
N VAL A 317 2.21 -0.56 6.54
CA VAL A 317 3.00 0.49 5.89
C VAL A 317 3.60 1.52 6.87
N GLY A 318 3.27 1.45 8.16
CA GLY A 318 3.86 2.30 9.20
C GLY A 318 3.51 3.78 9.11
N VAL A 319 2.27 4.13 8.73
CA VAL A 319 1.80 5.53 8.66
C VAL A 319 1.73 6.16 10.05
N ASP A 320 2.34 7.33 10.25
CA ASP A 320 2.31 8.08 11.51
C ASP A 320 1.39 9.31 11.42
N MET A 321 0.09 9.07 11.42
CA MET A 321 -0.93 10.12 11.36
C MET A 321 -0.89 11.09 12.54
N ALA A 322 -0.32 10.68 13.69
CA ALA A 322 -0.13 11.57 14.83
C ALA A 322 0.89 12.67 14.49
N THR A 323 2.02 12.27 13.89
CA THR A 323 3.03 13.21 13.39
C THR A 323 2.47 14.07 12.26
N TYR A 324 1.70 13.47 11.33
CA TYR A 324 1.12 14.22 10.20
C TYR A 324 0.10 15.26 10.67
N LYS A 325 -0.74 14.92 11.66
CA LYS A 325 -1.64 15.87 12.32
C LYS A 325 -0.87 17.02 12.95
N ALA A 326 0.20 16.73 13.68
CA ALA A 326 1.00 17.75 14.35
C ALA A 326 1.65 18.71 13.36
N GLU A 327 2.23 18.20 12.26
CA GLU A 327 2.78 19.00 11.16
C GLU A 327 1.71 19.89 10.52
N PHE A 328 0.58 19.31 10.12
CA PHE A 328 -0.52 20.09 9.54
C PHE A 328 -1.01 21.19 10.48
N LEU A 329 -1.28 20.87 11.75
CA LEU A 329 -1.74 21.86 12.74
C LEU A 329 -0.69 22.90 13.09
N HIS A 330 0.61 22.61 12.90
CA HIS A 330 1.68 23.60 13.05
C HIS A 330 1.51 24.69 11.97
N HIS A 331 1.43 24.28 10.71
CA HIS A 331 1.27 25.20 9.58
C HIS A 331 -0.11 25.88 9.56
N HIS A 332 -1.18 25.11 9.74
CA HIS A 332 -2.56 25.60 9.67
C HIS A 332 -2.82 26.74 10.65
N TYR A 333 -2.25 26.66 11.86
CA TYR A 333 -2.42 27.67 12.90
C TYR A 333 -1.21 28.60 13.07
N ARG A 334 -0.22 28.57 12.16
CA ARG A 334 0.93 29.48 12.21
C ARG A 334 0.43 30.93 12.07
N ARG A 335 0.68 31.74 13.10
CA ARG A 335 0.20 33.14 13.20
C ARG A 335 -1.34 33.26 13.18
N ARG A 336 -2.07 32.24 13.62
CA ARG A 336 -3.54 32.23 13.72
C ARG A 336 -3.98 31.76 15.12
N PRO A 337 -5.13 32.22 15.63
CA PRO A 337 -5.67 31.71 16.89
C PRO A 337 -6.02 30.23 16.76
N ARG A 338 -5.72 29.44 17.79
CA ARG A 338 -6.15 28.04 17.89
C ARG A 338 -7.51 27.93 18.58
N PRO A 339 -8.25 26.83 18.39
CA PRO A 339 -9.42 26.51 19.21
C PRO A 339 -9.10 26.55 20.70
N ALA A 340 -10.08 26.97 21.52
CA ALA A 340 -9.91 27.08 22.98
C ALA A 340 -9.47 25.75 23.61
N SER A 341 -9.98 24.62 23.11
CA SER A 341 -9.60 23.27 23.53
C SER A 341 -8.10 22.99 23.40
N HIS A 342 -7.42 23.53 22.38
CA HIS A 342 -5.97 23.37 22.21
C HIS A 342 -5.19 24.08 23.32
N TYR A 343 -5.65 25.25 23.76
CA TYR A 343 -5.01 25.98 24.85
C TYR A 343 -5.31 25.35 26.22
N ALA A 344 -6.55 24.92 26.43
CA ALA A 344 -6.97 24.26 27.67
C ALA A 344 -6.23 22.93 27.86
N LEU A 345 -6.27 22.03 26.86
CA LEU A 345 -5.66 20.70 26.96
C LEU A 345 -4.14 20.73 26.72
N GLY A 346 -3.68 21.52 25.74
CA GLY A 346 -2.24 21.58 25.41
C GLY A 346 -1.39 22.23 26.49
N ARG A 347 -1.97 23.04 27.37
CA ARG A 347 -1.31 23.62 28.55
C ARG A 347 -1.72 22.95 29.86
N LEU A 348 -2.33 21.76 29.81
CA LEU A 348 -2.77 21.03 30.99
C LEU A 348 -1.67 20.88 32.06
N PRO A 349 -0.39 20.58 31.75
CA PRO A 349 0.66 20.54 32.77
C PRO A 349 0.88 21.89 33.48
N LEU A 350 0.72 23.02 32.78
CA LEU A 350 0.80 24.35 33.38
C LEU A 350 -0.40 24.61 34.29
N TRP A 351 -1.62 24.31 33.82
CA TRP A 351 -2.84 24.47 34.61
C TRP A 351 -2.83 23.60 35.86
N LEU A 352 -2.38 22.35 35.76
CA LEU A 352 -2.23 21.43 36.88
C LEU A 352 -1.20 21.94 37.90
N ARG A 353 -0.09 22.51 37.45
CA ARG A 353 0.89 23.15 38.36
C ARG A 353 0.29 24.35 39.09
N LEU A 354 -0.50 25.16 38.40
CA LEU A 354 -1.17 26.33 39.00
C LEU A 354 -2.30 25.93 39.95
N ALA A 355 -3.00 24.83 39.66
CA ALA A 355 -4.09 24.30 40.49
C ALA A 355 -3.60 23.39 41.62
N ALA A 356 -2.35 22.90 41.58
CA ALA A 356 -1.80 22.00 42.59
C ALA A 356 -1.93 22.51 44.05
N PRO A 357 -1.76 23.81 44.36
CA PRO A 357 -1.98 24.32 45.73
C PRO A 357 -3.44 24.25 46.20
N LEU A 358 -4.39 24.13 45.26
CA LEU A 358 -5.84 24.03 45.54
C LEU A 358 -6.32 22.57 45.54
N ALA A 359 -5.48 21.63 45.08
CA ALA A 359 -5.73 20.20 45.17
C ALA A 359 -5.40 19.73 46.60
N GLY A 360 -6.27 20.08 47.55
CA GLY A 360 -6.26 19.50 48.90
C GLY A 360 -6.73 18.03 48.91
N PRO A 361 -6.53 17.31 50.03
CA PRO A 361 -6.97 15.93 50.21
C PRO A 361 -8.49 15.75 50.12
#